data_AF-A0A4R4QFQ2-F1
#
_entry.id   AF-A0A4R4QFQ2-F1
#
_cell.length_a   1.000
_cell.length_b   1.000
_cell.length_c   1.000
_cell.angle_alpha   90.00
_cell.angle_beta   90.00
_cell.angle_gamma   90.00
#
_symmetry.space_group_name_H-M   'P 1'
#
loop_
_entity.id
_entity.type
_entity.pdbx_description
1 polymer ?
#
loop_
_entity_poly.entity_id
_entity_poly.type
_entity_poly.pdbx_seq_one_letter_code
_entity_poly.pdbx_strand_id
1 'polypeptide(L)'
;MSTGNDQARQQICELVKRAEAIVEAMEARTADGRWAMTAFSRFRLCELLEILPYGPYEGSLDGDPVTLLEEAARAADELDVAIEEVSWRLALGDALRTAAADIRMVRDARDV
;
A
#
# COMPACT_ATOMS: atom_id res chain seq x y z
N MET A 1 25.47 -2.22 -5.63
CA MET A 1 24.50 -1.50 -4.80
C MET A 1 23.11 -1.41 -5.46
N SER A 2 23.00 -1.33 -6.79
CA SER A 2 21.69 -1.35 -7.52
C SER A 2 20.76 -2.52 -7.14
N THR A 3 21.29 -3.74 -7.10
CA THR A 3 20.48 -4.96 -6.97
C THR A 3 19.67 -5.06 -5.68
N GLY A 4 20.17 -4.51 -4.57
CA GLY A 4 19.45 -4.53 -3.29
C GLY A 4 18.32 -3.51 -3.24
N ASN A 5 18.52 -2.34 -3.85
CA ASN A 5 17.51 -1.28 -3.93
C ASN A 5 16.38 -1.67 -4.90
N ASP A 6 16.75 -2.25 -6.05
CA ASP A 6 15.79 -2.76 -7.04
C ASP A 6 14.92 -3.86 -6.43
N GLN A 7 15.52 -4.76 -5.64
CA GLN A 7 14.79 -5.80 -4.92
C GLN A 7 13.85 -5.22 -3.84
N ALA A 8 14.31 -4.22 -3.08
CA ALA A 8 13.47 -3.56 -2.07
C ALA A 8 12.29 -2.82 -2.70
N ARG A 9 12.50 -2.11 -3.82
CA ARG A 9 11.42 -1.48 -4.60
C ARG A 9 10.43 -2.51 -5.11
N GLN A 10 10.91 -3.62 -5.66
CA GLN A 10 10.03 -4.71 -6.09
C GLN A 10 9.22 -5.29 -4.92
N GLN A 11 9.86 -5.49 -3.76
CA GLN A 11 9.18 -5.97 -2.56
C GLN A 11 8.09 -5.00 -2.10
N ILE A 12 8.37 -3.70 -2.06
CA ILE A 12 7.38 -2.66 -1.74
C ILE A 12 6.19 -2.75 -2.70
N CYS A 13 6.46 -2.82 -4.01
CA CYS A 13 5.39 -2.93 -5.01
C CYS A 13 4.52 -4.18 -4.81
N GLU A 14 5.13 -5.33 -4.51
CA GLU A 14 4.37 -6.56 -4.28
C GLU A 14 3.54 -6.51 -2.99
N LEU A 15 4.07 -5.93 -1.91
CA LEU A 15 3.32 -5.71 -0.67
C LEU A 15 2.10 -4.80 -0.92
N VAL A 16 2.28 -3.71 -1.67
CA VAL A 16 1.21 -2.77 -2.00
C VAL A 16 0.15 -3.41 -2.91
N LYS A 17 0.54 -4.09 -3.99
CA LYS A 17 -0.40 -4.81 -4.86
C LYS A 17 -1.23 -5.83 -4.09
N ARG A 18 -0.59 -6.57 -3.17
CA ARG A 18 -1.28 -7.55 -2.33
C ARG A 18 -2.27 -6.90 -1.38
N ALA A 19 -1.86 -5.82 -0.71
CA ALA A 19 -2.74 -5.06 0.17
C ALA A 19 -3.96 -4.50 -0.61
N GLU A 20 -3.73 -3.96 -1.80
CA GLU A 20 -4.77 -3.45 -2.69
C GLU A 20 -5.77 -4.54 -3.07
N ALA A 21 -5.29 -5.70 -3.54
CA ALA A 21 -6.16 -6.81 -3.91
C ALA A 21 -6.98 -7.36 -2.72
N ILE A 22 -6.42 -7.35 -1.51
CA ILE A 22 -7.16 -7.75 -0.30
C ILE A 22 -8.26 -6.72 0.01
N VAL A 23 -7.95 -5.42 -0.03
CA VAL A 23 -8.94 -4.36 0.20
C VAL A 23 -10.05 -4.42 -0.84
N GLU A 24 -9.73 -4.60 -2.12
CA GLU A 24 -10.72 -4.78 -3.19
C GLU A 24 -11.63 -5.99 -2.92
N ALA A 25 -11.07 -7.11 -2.48
CA ALA A 25 -11.87 -8.28 -2.13
C ALA A 25 -12.77 -8.03 -0.90
N MET A 26 -12.34 -7.20 0.06
CA MET A 26 -13.16 -6.76 1.20
C MET A 26 -14.26 -5.79 0.75
N GLU A 27 -13.94 -4.84 -0.11
CA GLU A 27 -14.86 -3.86 -0.69
C GLU A 27 -15.96 -4.55 -1.48
N ALA A 28 -15.63 -5.50 -2.36
CA ALA A 28 -16.59 -6.28 -3.14
C ALA A 28 -17.60 -7.07 -2.28
N ARG A 29 -17.25 -7.36 -1.01
CA ARG A 29 -18.11 -8.07 -0.05
C ARG A 29 -18.91 -7.15 0.86
N THR A 30 -18.73 -5.83 0.76
CA THR A 30 -19.36 -4.84 1.65
C THR A 30 -20.28 -3.91 0.85
N ALA A 31 -21.54 -3.76 1.27
CA ALA A 31 -22.55 -2.98 0.52
C ALA A 31 -22.68 -1.51 0.98
N ASP A 32 -22.01 -1.11 2.05
CA ASP A 32 -22.17 0.21 2.69
C ASP A 32 -21.24 1.31 2.12
N GLY A 33 -20.38 0.96 1.16
CA GLY A 33 -19.49 1.91 0.49
C GLY A 33 -18.38 2.50 1.37
N ARG A 34 -18.20 2.04 2.61
CA ARG A 34 -17.22 2.61 3.55
C ARG A 34 -15.78 2.60 3.04
N TRP A 35 -15.45 1.63 2.19
CA TRP A 35 -14.12 1.48 1.59
C TRP A 35 -13.78 2.59 0.61
N ALA A 36 -14.77 3.33 0.09
CA ALA A 36 -14.56 4.53 -0.71
C ALA A 36 -13.73 5.59 0.04
N MET A 37 -13.79 5.63 1.38
CA MET A 37 -12.97 6.55 2.19
C MET A 37 -11.47 6.26 2.10
N THR A 38 -11.08 5.04 1.69
CA THR A 38 -9.67 4.66 1.50
C THR A 38 -9.18 4.88 0.07
N ALA A 39 -10.08 5.13 -0.90
CA ALA A 39 -9.75 5.10 -2.32
C ALA A 39 -8.70 6.16 -2.71
N PHE A 40 -8.75 7.34 -2.09
CA PHE A 40 -7.80 8.41 -2.39
C PHE A 40 -6.37 8.08 -1.94
N SER A 41 -6.20 7.60 -0.70
CA SER A 41 -4.87 7.26 -0.18
C SER A 41 -4.28 6.05 -0.89
N ARG A 42 -5.11 5.05 -1.25
CA ARG A 42 -4.70 3.90 -2.07
C ARG A 42 -4.32 4.31 -3.50
N PHE A 43 -5.09 5.18 -4.15
CA PHE A 43 -4.76 5.71 -5.48
C PHE A 43 -3.43 6.46 -5.48
N ARG A 44 -3.22 7.35 -4.49
CA ARG A 44 -1.97 8.11 -4.37
C ARG A 44 -0.76 7.20 -4.20
N LEU A 45 -0.91 6.11 -3.46
CA LEU A 45 0.12 5.11 -3.27
C LEU A 45 0.44 4.37 -4.59
N CYS A 46 -0.58 3.98 -5.35
CA CYS A 46 -0.40 3.36 -6.67
C CYS A 46 0.33 4.31 -7.64
N GLU A 47 -0.02 5.60 -7.66
CA GLU A 47 0.69 6.59 -8.48
C GLU A 47 2.18 6.71 -8.12
N LEU A 48 2.52 6.76 -6.83
CA LEU A 48 3.91 6.88 -6.37
C LEU A 48 4.78 5.68 -6.73
N LEU A 49 4.16 4.52 -6.94
CA LEU A 49 4.82 3.26 -7.27
C LEU A 49 4.63 2.85 -8.74
N GLU A 50 3.96 3.67 -9.54
CA GLU A 50 3.61 3.37 -10.94
C GLU A 50 2.85 2.04 -11.09
N ILE A 51 2.02 1.71 -10.10
CA ILE A 51 1.17 0.52 -10.09
C ILE A 51 -0.19 0.89 -10.72
N LEU A 52 -0.72 -0.01 -11.54
CA LEU A 52 -2.08 0.12 -12.05
C LEU A 52 -3.09 -0.21 -10.93
N PRO A 53 -3.95 0.75 -10.50
CA PRO A 53 -5.02 0.46 -9.54
C PRO A 53 -6.05 -0.50 -10.15
N TYR A 54 -6.67 -1.38 -9.35
CA TYR A 54 -7.61 -2.40 -9.82
C TYR A 54 -7.02 -3.37 -10.86
N GLY A 55 -5.69 -3.51 -10.88
CA GLY A 55 -5.00 -4.49 -11.70
C GLY A 55 -5.21 -5.92 -11.18
N PRO A 56 -5.22 -6.94 -12.06
CA PRO A 56 -5.31 -8.32 -11.61
C PRO A 56 -4.10 -8.68 -10.74
N TYR A 57 -4.36 -9.31 -9.60
CA TYR A 57 -3.32 -9.84 -8.69
C TYR A 57 -3.31 -11.37 -8.75
N GLU A 58 -2.17 -11.95 -9.12
CA GLU A 58 -2.01 -13.40 -9.30
C GLU A 58 -1.50 -14.12 -8.04
N GLY A 59 -1.28 -13.39 -6.94
CA GLY A 59 -0.78 -13.93 -5.68
C GLY A 59 -1.86 -14.36 -4.68
N SER A 60 -1.43 -14.85 -3.51
CA SER A 60 -2.34 -15.18 -2.40
C SER A 60 -2.93 -13.92 -1.77
N LEU A 61 -4.23 -13.96 -1.45
CA LEU A 61 -4.95 -12.91 -0.73
C LEU A 61 -4.92 -13.10 0.80
N ASP A 62 -4.00 -13.91 1.31
CA ASP A 62 -3.83 -14.09 2.76
C ASP A 62 -3.07 -12.90 3.38
N GLY A 63 -3.43 -12.54 4.61
CA GLY A 63 -2.74 -11.52 5.39
C GLY A 63 -3.61 -10.32 5.75
N ASP A 64 -3.00 -9.37 6.45
CA ASP A 64 -3.64 -8.12 6.86
C ASP A 64 -3.12 -6.96 6.00
N PRO A 65 -3.97 -6.26 5.22
CA PRO A 65 -3.52 -5.14 4.38
C PRO A 65 -2.83 -4.04 5.17
N VAL A 66 -3.22 -3.80 6.43
CA VAL A 66 -2.55 -2.82 7.30
C VAL A 66 -1.12 -3.25 7.60
N THR A 67 -0.93 -4.51 8.00
CA THR A 67 0.40 -5.08 8.28
C THR A 67 1.30 -5.05 7.04
N LEU A 68 0.76 -5.38 5.85
CA LEU A 68 1.51 -5.33 4.59
C LEU A 68 1.98 -3.92 4.23
N LEU A 69 1.13 -2.90 4.44
CA LEU A 69 1.49 -1.50 4.18
C LEU A 69 2.51 -0.98 5.20
N GLU A 70 2.44 -1.41 6.46
CA GLU A 70 3.44 -1.07 7.48
C GLU A 70 4.80 -1.73 7.19
N GLU A 71 4.81 -2.97 6.70
CA GLU A 71 6.02 -3.62 6.20
C GLU A 71 6.63 -2.87 5.03
N ALA A 72 5.80 -2.47 4.06
CA ALA A 72 6.24 -1.66 2.94
C ALA A 72 6.80 -0.30 3.40
N ALA A 73 6.19 0.33 4.42
CA ALA A 73 6.69 1.60 4.96
C ALA A 73 8.08 1.46 5.58
N ARG A 74 8.32 0.37 6.34
CA ARG A 74 9.65 0.07 6.88
C ARG A 74 10.68 -0.16 5.77
N ALA A 75 10.32 -0.92 4.75
CA ALA A 75 11.19 -1.14 3.60
C ALA A 75 11.49 0.18 2.85
N ALA A 76 10.50 1.08 2.71
CA ALA A 76 10.67 2.39 2.10
C ALA A 76 11.61 3.30 2.90
N ASP A 77 11.56 3.23 4.24
CA ASP A 77 12.46 3.99 5.11
C ASP A 77 13.93 3.57 4.93
N GLU A 78 14.16 2.28 4.62
CA GLU A 78 15.48 1.67 4.43
C GLU A 78 16.05 1.83 3.01
N LEU A 79 15.27 2.35 2.05
CA LEU A 79 15.76 2.58 0.68
C LEU A 79 16.91 3.60 0.68
N ASP A 80 18.07 3.18 0.22
CA ASP A 80 19.18 4.06 -0.10
C ASP A 80 18.92 4.71 -1.47
N VAL A 81 18.56 5.99 -1.47
CA VAL A 81 18.16 6.74 -2.68
C VAL A 81 19.07 7.93 -2.91
N ALA A 82 19.23 8.32 -4.17
CA ALA A 82 19.93 9.55 -4.51
C ALA A 82 19.22 10.77 -3.92
N ILE A 83 19.94 11.88 -3.74
CA ILE A 83 19.40 13.09 -3.10
C ILE A 83 18.16 13.64 -3.83
N GLU A 84 18.10 13.45 -5.15
CA GLU A 84 16.99 13.85 -6.01
C GLU A 84 15.71 13.05 -5.76
N GLU A 85 15.83 11.83 -5.23
CA GLU A 85 14.72 10.91 -4.97
C GLU A 85 14.28 10.90 -3.49
N VAL A 86 14.94 11.66 -2.62
CA VAL A 86 14.60 11.72 -1.19
C VAL A 86 13.16 12.20 -0.96
N SER A 87 12.71 13.19 -1.75
CA SER A 87 11.34 13.70 -1.68
C SER A 87 10.32 12.61 -2.04
N TRP A 88 10.61 11.80 -3.06
CA TRP A 88 9.79 10.65 -3.44
C TRP A 88 9.74 9.61 -2.32
N ARG A 89 10.89 9.23 -1.75
CA ARG A 89 10.94 8.24 -0.65
C ARG A 89 10.14 8.69 0.58
N LEU A 90 10.24 9.97 0.94
CA LEU A 90 9.47 10.55 2.04
C LEU A 90 7.96 10.56 1.75
N ALA A 91 7.58 10.96 0.53
CA ALA A 91 6.17 10.94 0.10
C ALA A 91 5.59 9.52 0.07
N LEU A 92 6.39 8.54 -0.37
CA LEU A 92 6.02 7.12 -0.35
C LEU A 92 5.78 6.62 1.08
N GLY A 93 6.72 6.89 1.99
CA GLY A 93 6.58 6.49 3.39
C GLY A 93 5.35 7.13 4.07
N ASP A 94 5.05 8.40 3.77
CA ASP A 94 3.85 9.08 4.29
C ASP A 94 2.56 8.50 3.71
N ALA A 95 2.52 8.26 2.40
CA ALA A 95 1.37 7.66 1.71
C ALA A 95 1.07 6.23 2.23
N LEU A 96 2.10 5.41 2.45
CA LEU A 96 1.96 4.05 3.01
C LEU A 96 1.32 4.07 4.39
N ARG A 97 1.82 4.94 5.29
CA ARG A 97 1.28 5.06 6.65
C ARG A 97 -0.13 5.63 6.67
N THR A 98 -0.43 6.60 5.81
CA THR A 98 -1.76 7.18 5.66
C THR A 98 -2.77 6.15 5.17
N ALA A 99 -2.45 5.41 4.10
CA ALA A 99 -3.31 4.34 3.59
C ALA A 99 -3.56 3.25 4.66
N ALA A 100 -2.53 2.85 5.40
CA ALA A 100 -2.66 1.89 6.49
C ALA A 100 -3.59 2.41 7.62
N ALA A 101 -3.48 3.69 7.97
CA ALA A 101 -4.34 4.32 8.97
C ALA A 101 -5.81 4.40 8.51
N ASP A 102 -6.07 4.78 7.26
CA ASP A 102 -7.41 4.85 6.68
C ASP A 102 -8.07 3.46 6.64
N ILE A 103 -7.34 2.44 6.19
CA ILE A 103 -7.82 1.06 6.15
C ILE A 103 -8.13 0.56 7.56
N ARG A 104 -7.25 0.83 8.54
CA ARG A 104 -7.49 0.48 9.94
C ARG A 104 -8.76 1.15 10.47
N MET A 105 -8.91 2.45 10.25
CA MET A 105 -10.09 3.21 10.69
C MET A 105 -11.39 2.63 10.11
N VAL A 106 -11.42 2.33 8.81
CA VAL A 106 -12.61 1.75 8.14
C VAL A 106 -12.93 0.35 8.64
N ARG A 107 -11.90 -0.47 8.89
CA ARG A 107 -12.05 -1.83 9.40
C ARG A 107 -12.59 -1.82 10.83
N ASP A 108 -11.96 -1.03 11.70
CA ASP A 108 -12.26 -1.01 13.14
C ASP A 108 -13.62 -0.35 13.43
N ALA A 109 -14.10 0.55 12.55
CA ALA A 109 -15.46 1.09 12.60
C ALA A 109 -16.57 0.01 12.44
N ARG A 110 -16.21 -1.23 12.07
CA ARG A 110 -17.12 -2.38 12.04
C ARG A 110 -17.29 -3.05 13.41
N ASP A 111 -16.31 -2.94 14.30
CA ASP A 111 -16.22 -3.74 15.52
C ASP A 111 -16.95 -3.08 16.73
N VAL A 112 -17.80 -2.08 16.47
CA VAL A 112 -18.61 -1.32 17.44
C VAL A 112 -20.10 -1.55 17.28
#